data_AF-A0AA97D645-F1
#
_entry.id   AF-A0AA97D645-F1
#
_cell.length_a   1.000
_cell.length_b   1.000
_cell.length_c   1.000
_cell.angle_alpha   90.00
_cell.angle_beta   90.00
_cell.angle_gamma   90.00
#
_symmetry.space_group_name_H-M   'P 1'
#
loop_
_entity.id
_entity.type
_entity.pdbx_description
1 polymer ?
#
loop_
_entity_poly.entity_id
_entity_poly.type
_entity_poly.pdbx_seq_one_letter_code
_entity_poly.pdbx_strand_id
1 'polypeptide(L)' 'MTPNTAHSGELAEVTLDELGLEISESDYKVALKRIESLFDAAEPGTLEGDELERLAALVEEYEEKHFLI' A
#
# COMPACT_ATOMS: atom_id res chain seq x y z
N MET A 1 19.43 -37.44 22.02
CA MET A 1 19.72 -36.00 22.11
C MET A 1 20.67 -35.64 20.99
N THR A 2 20.11 -35.19 19.87
CA THR A 2 20.79 -34.54 18.75
C THR A 2 19.88 -33.38 18.30
N PRO A 3 20.46 -32.28 17.82
CA PRO A 3 19.96 -30.95 18.14
C PRO A 3 18.81 -30.51 17.25
N ASN A 4 17.87 -29.80 17.85
CA ASN A 4 16.95 -28.91 17.15
C ASN A 4 17.75 -27.78 16.53
N THR A 5 18.10 -27.90 15.25
CA THR A 5 18.38 -26.75 14.39
C THR A 5 17.30 -26.76 13.32
N ALA A 6 16.08 -26.40 13.74
CA ALA A 6 15.02 -26.06 12.81
C ALA A 6 15.48 -24.82 12.05
N HIS A 7 15.51 -25.00 10.74
CA HIS A 7 15.83 -24.06 9.69
C HIS A 7 15.29 -22.67 9.99
N SER A 8 16.23 -21.74 10.16
CA SER A 8 16.01 -20.32 10.35
C SER A 8 15.40 -19.72 9.07
N GLY A 9 14.30 -19.00 9.23
CA GLY A 9 13.90 -17.90 8.35
C GLY A 9 13.38 -18.30 6.98
N GLU A 10 12.18 -18.91 6.93
CA GLU A 10 11.30 -18.63 5.81
C GLU A 10 10.77 -17.20 6.00
N LEU A 11 11.52 -16.22 5.51
CA LEU A 11 10.93 -14.94 5.16
C LEU A 11 10.03 -15.23 3.98
N ALA A 12 8.78 -15.61 4.28
CA ALA A 12 7.71 -15.47 3.32
C ALA A 12 7.65 -13.96 3.02
N GLU A 13 8.32 -13.58 1.95
CA GLU A 13 8.04 -12.37 1.20
C GLU A 13 6.60 -12.57 0.73
N VAL A 14 5.64 -12.29 1.60
CA VAL A 14 4.23 -12.27 1.25
C VAL A 14 4.11 -11.13 0.27
N THR A 15 4.21 -11.48 -1.00
CA THR A 15 3.91 -10.60 -2.12
C THR A 15 2.48 -10.11 -1.90
N LEU A 16 2.35 -8.79 -1.86
CA LEU A 16 1.15 -8.00 -1.60
C LEU A 16 -0.06 -8.32 -2.52
N ASP A 17 0.09 -9.30 -3.41
CA ASP A 17 -0.79 -9.63 -4.54
C ASP A 17 -1.70 -10.86 -4.29
N GLU A 18 -1.42 -11.72 -3.29
CA GLU A 18 -2.19 -12.98 -3.09
C GLU A 18 -3.32 -12.91 -2.05
N LEU A 19 -3.45 -11.81 -1.31
CA LEU A 19 -4.57 -11.59 -0.40
C LEU A 19 -5.43 -10.49 -0.99
N GLY A 20 -6.46 -10.83 -1.78
CA GLY A 20 -7.35 -9.88 -2.43
C GLY A 20 -7.65 -8.68 -1.55
N LEU A 21 -6.90 -7.59 -1.78
CA LEU A 21 -6.87 -6.45 -0.88
C LEU A 21 -8.17 -5.70 -1.10
N GLU A 22 -9.17 -6.01 -0.26
CA GLU A 22 -10.05 -4.96 0.22
C GLU A 22 -9.14 -3.92 0.85
N ILE A 23 -8.86 -2.84 0.11
CA ILE A 23 -8.18 -1.66 0.65
C ILE A 23 -8.91 -1.34 1.95
N SER A 24 -8.21 -1.37 3.07
CA SER A 24 -8.85 -1.13 4.37
C SER A 24 -9.04 0.37 4.57
N GLU A 25 -9.94 0.77 5.47
CA GLU A 25 -10.04 2.17 5.91
C GLU A 25 -8.67 2.69 6.42
N SER A 26 -7.85 1.79 6.99
CA SER A 26 -6.50 2.13 7.41
C SER A 26 -5.56 2.45 6.24
N ASP A 27 -5.56 1.66 5.18
CA ASP A 27 -4.77 1.90 3.96
C ASP A 27 -5.22 3.18 3.26
N TYR A 28 -6.54 3.42 3.17
CA TYR A 28 -7.11 4.67 2.67
C TYR A 28 -6.59 5.88 3.46
N LYS A 29 -6.64 5.83 4.80
CA LYS A 29 -6.16 6.92 5.66
C LYS A 29 -4.66 7.15 5.52
N VAL A 30 -3.87 6.09 5.39
CA VAL A 30 -2.42 6.18 5.16
C VAL A 30 -2.13 6.79 3.80
N ALA A 31 -2.82 6.35 2.76
CA ALA A 31 -2.70 6.89 1.42
C ALA A 31 -3.04 8.39 1.39
N LEU A 32 -4.17 8.80 1.99
CA LEU A 32 -4.55 10.21 2.12
C LEU A 32 -3.46 11.04 2.81
N LYS A 33 -2.95 10.59 3.95
CA LYS A 33 -1.91 11.33 4.68
C LYS A 33 -0.62 11.46 3.87
N ARG A 34 -0.28 10.42 3.10
CA ARG A 34 0.88 10.42 2.21
C ARG A 34 0.66 11.37 1.04
N ILE A 35 -0.51 11.34 0.42
CA ILE A 35 -0.94 12.30 -0.62
C ILE A 35 -0.82 13.72 -0.10
N GLU A 36 -1.36 14.05 1.07
CA GLU A 36 -1.26 15.41 1.66
C GLU A 36 0.20 15.85 1.83
N SER A 37 1.08 14.95 2.25
CA SER A 37 2.50 15.26 2.43
C SER A 37 3.24 15.45 1.11
N LEU A 38 2.81 14.75 0.05
CA LEU A 38 3.37 14.83 -1.28
C LEU A 38 2.72 15.93 -2.12
N PHE A 39 1.50 16.38 -1.81
CA PHE A 39 0.74 17.29 -2.67
C PHE A 39 1.42 18.63 -2.91
N ASP A 40 2.11 19.16 -1.91
CA ASP A 40 2.90 20.40 -2.02
C ASP A 40 4.31 20.18 -2.59
N ALA A 41 4.83 18.95 -2.56
CA ALA A 41 6.23 18.64 -2.90
C ALA A 41 6.39 17.87 -4.22
N ALA A 42 5.36 17.16 -4.67
CA ALA A 42 5.41 16.27 -5.82
C ALA A 42 5.25 17.06 -7.11
N GLU A 43 6.22 16.90 -8.01
CA GLU A 43 6.17 17.47 -9.36
C GLU A 43 5.86 16.37 -10.40
N PRO A 44 5.13 16.69 -11.48
CA PRO A 44 4.87 15.74 -12.56
C PRO A 44 6.17 15.18 -13.16
N GLY A 45 6.24 13.85 -13.32
CA GLY A 45 7.42 13.17 -13.87
C GLY A 45 8.57 12.98 -12.88
N THR A 46 8.34 13.22 -11.58
CA THR A 46 9.25 12.83 -10.49
C THR A 46 8.76 11.56 -9.81
N LEU A 47 9.63 10.89 -9.06
CA LEU A 47 9.27 9.69 -8.30
C LEU A 47 8.15 9.97 -7.30
N GLU A 48 8.16 11.14 -6.66
CA GLU A 48 7.07 11.58 -5.78
C GLU A 48 5.75 11.81 -6.53
N GLY A 49 5.81 12.35 -7.75
CA GLY A 49 4.64 12.51 -8.63
C GLY A 49 4.02 11.18 -9.03
N ASP A 50 4.84 10.23 -9.48
CA ASP A 50 4.42 8.86 -9.79
C ASP A 50 3.87 8.10 -8.56
N GLU A 51 4.39 8.39 -7.36
CA GLU A 51 3.85 7.89 -6.08
C GLU A 51 2.48 8.50 -5.79
N LEU A 52 2.34 9.83 -5.92
CA LEU A 52 1.10 10.57 -5.70
C LEU A 52 -0.02 10.05 -6.61
N GLU A 53 0.26 9.84 -7.90
CA GLU A 53 -0.71 9.35 -8.88
C GLU A 53 -1.22 7.94 -8.53
N ARG A 54 -0.32 7.06 -8.09
CA ARG A 54 -0.71 5.71 -7.63
C ARG A 54 -1.52 5.73 -6.34
N LEU A 55 -1.13 6.56 -5.37
CA LEU A 55 -1.88 6.71 -4.12
C LEU A 55 -3.27 7.27 -4.36
N ALA A 56 -3.40 8.23 -5.28
CA ALA A 56 -4.69 8.79 -5.67
C ALA A 56 -5.60 7.72 -6.31
N ALA A 57 -5.08 6.89 -7.20
CA ALA A 57 -5.83 5.78 -7.80
C ALA A 57 -6.27 4.74 -6.76
N LEU A 58 -5.44 4.46 -5.74
CA LEU A 58 -5.80 3.57 -4.63
C LEU A 58 -6.97 4.13 -3.81
N VAL A 59 -6.91 5.43 -3.50
CA VAL A 59 -7.98 6.15 -2.80
C VAL A 59 -9.29 6.12 -3.59
N GLU A 60 -9.23 6.38 -4.89
CA GLU A 60 -10.38 6.33 -5.80
C GLU A 60 -11.01 4.92 -5.83
N GLU A 61 -10.21 3.87 -5.97
CA GLU A 61 -10.72 2.49 -5.98
C GLU A 61 -11.41 2.12 -4.65
N TYR A 62 -10.84 2.57 -3.52
CA TYR A 62 -11.48 2.38 -2.21
C TYR A 62 -12.83 3.10 -2.15
N GLU A 63 -12.89 4.36 -2.60
CA GLU A 63 -14.11 5.15 -2.61
C GLU A 63 -15.16 4.55 -3.53
N GLU A 64 -14.81 4.09 -4.73
CA GLU A 64 -15.77 3.43 -5.63
C GLU A 64 -16.34 2.13 -5.03
N LYS A 65 -15.54 1.37 -4.29
CA LYS A 65 -15.98 0.12 -3.64
C LYS A 65 -16.82 0.36 -2.38
N HIS A 66 -16.47 1.37 -1.58
CA HIS A 66 -17.07 1.62 -0.26
C HIS A 66 -18.16 2.68 -0.27
N PHE A 67 -18.07 3.67 -1.15
CA PHE A 67 -19.04 4.74 -1.35
C PHE A 67 -19.72 4.55 -2.70
N LEU A 68 -20.68 3.61 -2.73
CA LEU A 68 -21.61 3.46 -3.84
C LEU A 68 -22.49 4.72 -3.94
N ILE A 69 -22.15 5.62 -4.87
CA ILE A 69 -22.97 6.79 -5.22
C ILE A 69 -24.07 6.37 -6.20
#